data_AF-A0A2H0SLZ0-F1
#
_entry.id   AF-A0A2H0SLZ0-F1
#
_cell.length_a   1.000
_cell.length_b   1.000
_cell.length_c   1.000
_cell.angle_alpha   90.00
_cell.angle_beta   90.00
_cell.angle_gamma   90.00
#
_symmetry.space_group_name_H-M   'P 1'
#
loop_
_entity.id
_entity.type
_entity.pdbx_description
1 polymer ?
#
loop_
_entity_poly.entity_id
_entity_poly.type
_entity_poly.pdbx_seq_one_letter_code
_entity_poly.pdbx_strand_id
1 'polypeptide(L)'
;MAFDIETILAENPHLREGEKKKYWQIDAEKGKITYFLRSKAHTEKISDPEEWVRSAFLIELLEKYQYLSGYIEFETEMPKRVPNQFADIVIYDEENVSPFIVIECKKDGITDAEFEQAVKQGVGNGNVLAAQYSGAVAGSTRRFFQTGKFDPKNPIENTLSDVPRKYGKPEEWKYRKGDSQWDLREVTTEELKTILAKCHQSIWRGGRRNPAEAFGEVA
;
A
#
# COMPACT_ATOMS: atom_id res chain seq x y z
N MET A 1 24.23 12.52 -4.14
CA MET A 1 24.17 11.21 -4.83
C MET A 1 23.04 11.31 -5.83
N ALA A 2 23.29 11.06 -7.11
CA ALA A 2 22.21 10.86 -8.06
C ALA A 2 21.38 9.67 -7.56
N PHE A 3 20.07 9.85 -7.45
CA PHE A 3 19.16 8.78 -7.09
C PHE A 3 19.16 7.79 -8.26
N ASP A 4 19.60 6.56 -8.03
CA ASP A 4 19.77 5.59 -9.13
C ASP A 4 18.43 4.93 -9.45
N ILE A 5 17.67 5.61 -10.31
CA ILE A 5 16.37 5.14 -10.83
C ILE A 5 16.52 3.78 -11.51
N GLU A 6 17.62 3.54 -12.23
CA GLU A 6 17.80 2.29 -12.97
C GLU A 6 17.91 1.11 -12.03
N THR A 7 18.61 1.27 -10.91
CA THR A 7 18.67 0.26 -9.84
C THR A 7 17.27 -0.02 -9.28
N ILE A 8 16.50 1.02 -8.92
CA ILE A 8 15.15 0.83 -8.37
C ILE A 8 14.22 0.12 -9.37
N LEU A 9 14.24 0.54 -10.63
CA LEU A 9 13.45 -0.09 -11.70
C LEU A 9 13.93 -1.51 -12.03
N ALA A 10 15.22 -1.81 -11.83
CA ALA A 10 15.76 -3.17 -12.00
C ALA A 10 15.32 -4.09 -10.86
N GLU A 11 15.34 -3.60 -9.62
CA GLU A 11 14.87 -4.32 -8.44
C GLU A 11 13.34 -4.49 -8.42
N ASN A 12 12.61 -3.59 -9.09
CA ASN A 12 11.16 -3.58 -9.12
C ASN A 12 10.64 -3.67 -10.57
N PRO A 13 10.73 -4.84 -11.22
CA PRO A 13 10.41 -4.99 -12.63
C PRO A 13 8.96 -4.66 -13.00
N HIS A 14 8.04 -4.81 -12.04
CA HIS A 14 6.64 -4.38 -12.21
C HIS A 14 6.55 -2.86 -12.46
N LEU A 15 7.40 -2.04 -11.83
CA LEU A 15 7.41 -0.59 -12.06
C LEU A 15 7.76 -0.23 -13.52
N ARG A 16 8.64 -1.02 -14.18
CA ARG A 16 8.92 -0.84 -15.62
C ARG A 16 7.70 -1.15 -16.48
N GLU A 17 6.86 -2.07 -16.05
CA GLU A 17 5.61 -2.37 -16.77
C GLU A 17 4.63 -1.21 -16.70
N GLY A 18 4.54 -0.53 -15.54
CA GLY A 18 3.73 0.68 -15.39
C GLY A 18 4.13 1.80 -16.36
N GLU A 19 5.42 2.00 -16.57
CA GLU A 19 5.94 2.96 -17.55
C GLU A 19 5.59 2.56 -18.99
N LYS A 20 5.81 1.29 -19.38
CA LYS A 20 5.46 0.78 -20.71
C LYS A 20 3.98 0.93 -21.03
N LYS A 21 3.12 0.71 -20.03
CA LYS A 21 1.66 0.86 -20.14
C LYS A 21 1.19 2.31 -20.01
N LYS A 22 2.10 3.26 -19.79
CA LYS A 22 1.82 4.68 -19.64
C LYS A 22 0.89 4.99 -18.46
N TYR A 23 1.05 4.28 -17.36
CA TYR A 23 0.44 4.67 -16.08
C TYR A 23 1.17 5.83 -15.44
N TRP A 24 2.46 5.97 -15.75
CA TRP A 24 3.28 7.11 -15.38
C TRP A 24 4.42 7.34 -16.37
N GLN A 25 5.15 8.42 -16.13
CA GLN A 25 6.41 8.76 -16.79
C GLN A 25 7.40 9.30 -15.76
N ILE A 26 8.68 8.93 -15.89
CA ILE A 26 9.76 9.47 -15.06
C ILE A 26 10.51 10.57 -15.83
N ASP A 27 10.74 11.70 -15.17
CA ASP A 27 11.68 12.74 -15.58
C ASP A 27 12.90 12.67 -14.64
N ALA A 28 13.90 11.90 -15.07
CA ALA A 28 15.10 11.63 -14.28
C ALA A 28 15.93 12.90 -14.03
N GLU A 29 15.96 13.83 -15.00
CA GLU A 29 16.70 15.09 -14.87
C GLU A 29 16.10 15.98 -13.78
N LYS A 30 14.76 16.02 -13.70
CA LYS A 30 14.05 16.79 -12.67
C LYS A 30 13.81 16.01 -11.38
N GLY A 31 14.12 14.72 -11.34
CA GLY A 31 13.85 13.85 -10.21
C GLY A 31 12.36 13.71 -9.90
N LYS A 32 11.53 13.56 -10.95
CA LYS A 32 10.07 13.52 -10.82
C LYS A 32 9.45 12.29 -11.47
N ILE A 33 8.33 11.85 -10.93
CA ILE A 33 7.43 10.86 -11.53
C ILE A 33 6.06 11.52 -11.71
N THR A 34 5.45 11.34 -12.89
CA THR A 34 4.14 11.88 -13.23
C THR A 34 3.18 10.76 -13.55
N TYR A 35 2.06 10.68 -12.83
CA TYR A 35 1.00 9.68 -13.00
C TYR A 35 -0.14 10.21 -13.87
N PHE A 36 -0.67 9.35 -14.72
CA PHE A 36 -1.81 9.64 -15.58
C PHE A 36 -3.09 9.03 -15.00
N LEU A 37 -3.65 9.73 -14.02
CA LEU A 37 -4.82 9.33 -13.24
C LEU A 37 -5.99 10.29 -13.48
N ARG A 38 -7.23 9.78 -13.30
CA ARG A 38 -8.50 10.50 -13.39
C ARG A 38 -8.47 11.68 -14.39
N SER A 39 -8.86 12.87 -13.96
CA SER A 39 -8.93 14.07 -14.80
C SER A 39 -7.66 14.93 -14.74
N LYS A 40 -6.64 14.54 -13.95
CA LYS A 40 -5.47 15.37 -13.72
C LYS A 40 -4.22 14.53 -13.50
N ALA A 41 -3.16 14.88 -14.22
CA ALA A 41 -1.85 14.33 -13.95
C ALA A 41 -1.38 14.73 -12.54
N HIS A 42 -0.81 13.77 -11.82
CA HIS A 42 -0.23 13.98 -10.49
C HIS A 42 1.28 13.82 -10.58
N THR A 43 2.07 14.62 -9.86
CA THR A 43 3.54 14.60 -10.00
C THR A 43 4.23 14.70 -8.67
N GLU A 44 5.11 13.75 -8.40
CA GLU A 44 5.82 13.62 -7.14
C GLU A 44 7.32 13.47 -7.32
N LYS A 45 8.06 13.59 -6.22
CA LYS A 45 9.52 13.45 -6.21
C LYS A 45 9.92 12.00 -6.08
N ILE A 46 10.77 11.53 -6.99
CA ILE A 46 11.31 10.16 -6.94
C ILE A 46 12.18 9.91 -5.69
N SER A 47 12.72 10.97 -5.09
CA SER A 47 13.54 10.88 -3.89
C SER A 47 12.75 10.51 -2.65
N ASP A 48 11.41 10.58 -2.71
CA ASP A 48 10.55 10.13 -1.63
C ASP A 48 10.43 8.59 -1.67
N PRO A 49 10.92 7.87 -0.64
CA PRO A 49 10.81 6.41 -0.62
C PRO A 49 9.37 5.91 -0.52
N GLU A 50 8.44 6.72 -0.01
CA GLU A 50 7.01 6.36 0.04
C GLU A 50 6.40 6.30 -1.37
N GLU A 51 6.90 7.14 -2.29
CA GLU A 51 6.37 7.22 -3.64
C GLU A 51 6.56 5.91 -4.43
N TRP A 52 7.62 5.16 -4.13
CA TRP A 52 7.86 3.85 -4.74
C TRP A 52 6.87 2.79 -4.24
N VAL A 53 6.45 2.88 -2.97
CA VAL A 53 5.39 2.01 -2.42
C VAL A 53 4.05 2.37 -3.07
N ARG A 54 3.76 3.67 -3.19
CA ARG A 54 2.54 4.16 -3.86
C ARG A 54 2.48 3.73 -5.32
N SER A 55 3.60 3.85 -6.05
CA SER A 55 3.76 3.41 -7.45
C SER A 55 3.50 1.91 -7.61
N ALA A 56 4.16 1.10 -6.76
CA ALA A 56 4.04 -0.36 -6.80
C ALA A 56 2.59 -0.80 -6.54
N PHE A 57 1.95 -0.20 -5.54
CA PHE A 57 0.57 -0.52 -5.22
C PHE A 57 -0.42 -0.04 -6.29
N LEU A 58 -0.17 1.11 -6.94
CA LEU A 58 -0.94 1.54 -8.10
C LEU A 58 -0.95 0.50 -9.22
N ILE A 59 0.19 -0.11 -9.55
CA ILE A 59 0.21 -1.19 -10.54
C ILE A 59 -0.62 -2.36 -10.09
N GLU A 60 -0.49 -2.79 -8.83
CA GLU A 60 -1.33 -3.87 -8.33
C GLU A 60 -2.81 -3.51 -8.51
N LEU A 61 -3.23 -2.29 -8.14
CA LEU A 61 -4.61 -1.83 -8.29
C LEU A 61 -5.10 -1.92 -9.74
N LEU A 62 -4.28 -1.49 -10.71
CA LEU A 62 -4.65 -1.46 -12.13
C LEU A 62 -4.62 -2.86 -12.78
N GLU A 63 -3.58 -3.65 -12.50
CA GLU A 63 -3.31 -4.91 -13.21
C GLU A 63 -3.93 -6.13 -12.54
N LYS A 64 -3.83 -6.17 -11.21
CA LYS A 64 -4.23 -7.32 -10.40
C LYS A 64 -5.65 -7.17 -9.86
N TYR A 65 -5.96 -6.01 -9.27
CA TYR A 65 -7.30 -5.72 -8.76
C TYR A 65 -8.24 -5.14 -9.83
N GLN A 66 -7.71 -4.79 -11.01
CA GLN A 66 -8.46 -4.38 -12.20
C GLN A 66 -9.29 -3.10 -12.03
N TYR A 67 -8.80 -2.17 -11.22
CA TYR A 67 -9.33 -0.80 -11.20
C TYR A 67 -8.89 -0.04 -12.44
N LEU A 68 -9.68 0.97 -12.84
CA LEU A 68 -9.32 1.85 -13.93
C LEU A 68 -8.64 3.10 -13.37
N SER A 69 -7.55 3.55 -14.00
CA SER A 69 -6.85 4.78 -13.60
C SER A 69 -7.76 6.02 -13.61
N GLY A 70 -8.80 5.99 -14.46
CA GLY A 70 -9.85 7.02 -14.52
C GLY A 70 -10.69 7.18 -13.24
N TYR A 71 -10.58 6.25 -12.30
CA TYR A 71 -11.29 6.24 -11.01
C TYR A 71 -10.35 6.31 -9.81
N ILE A 72 -9.06 6.59 -10.02
CA ILE A 72 -8.07 6.68 -8.95
C ILE A 72 -7.59 8.13 -8.86
N GLU A 73 -7.47 8.66 -7.65
CA GLU A 73 -6.94 9.98 -7.38
C GLU A 73 -5.90 9.92 -6.26
N PHE A 74 -4.80 10.65 -6.44
CA PHE A 74 -3.74 10.77 -5.44
C PHE A 74 -3.84 12.11 -4.72
N GLU A 75 -3.36 12.14 -3.47
CA GLU A 75 -3.33 13.34 -2.64
C GLU A 75 -4.71 14.03 -2.61
N THR A 76 -5.75 13.25 -2.30
CA THR A 76 -7.12 13.76 -2.23
C THR A 76 -7.29 14.57 -0.95
N GLU A 77 -7.65 15.85 -1.07
CA GLU A 77 -7.81 16.75 0.08
C GLU A 77 -8.95 16.29 1.02
N MET A 78 -8.66 16.20 2.31
CA MET A 78 -9.67 15.89 3.33
C MET A 78 -10.55 17.11 3.58
N PRO A 79 -11.88 16.98 3.48
CA PRO A 79 -12.78 18.10 3.73
C PRO A 79 -12.65 18.59 5.18
N LYS A 80 -12.54 19.92 5.32
CA LYS A 80 -12.67 20.63 6.61
C LYS A 80 -11.63 20.23 7.68
N ARG A 81 -10.39 19.92 7.30
CA ARG A 81 -9.26 19.78 8.24
C ARG A 81 -8.33 20.98 8.19
N VAL A 82 -7.90 21.47 9.37
CA VAL A 82 -6.86 22.50 9.51
C VAL A 82 -5.77 21.96 10.46
N PRO A 83 -4.50 21.85 10.04
CA PRO A 83 -4.01 22.06 8.67
C PRO A 83 -4.63 21.08 7.67
N ASN A 84 -4.58 21.43 6.39
CA ASN A 84 -5.03 20.54 5.31
C ASN A 84 -4.30 19.19 5.41
N GLN A 85 -5.05 18.11 5.22
CA GLN A 85 -4.53 16.75 5.19
C GLN A 85 -5.02 16.09 3.91
N PHE A 86 -4.26 15.13 3.41
CA PHE A 86 -4.53 14.47 2.15
C PHE A 86 -4.55 12.97 2.38
N ALA A 87 -5.36 12.25 1.61
CA ALA A 87 -5.29 10.80 1.51
C ALA A 87 -4.44 10.41 0.31
N ASP A 88 -3.51 9.48 0.50
CA ASP A 88 -2.51 9.13 -0.51
C ASP A 88 -3.13 8.56 -1.78
N ILE A 89 -4.07 7.60 -1.64
CA ILE A 89 -4.80 7.03 -2.75
C ILE A 89 -6.29 6.94 -2.39
N VAL A 90 -7.13 7.45 -3.29
CA VAL A 90 -8.58 7.27 -3.26
C VAL A 90 -9.02 6.60 -4.55
N ILE A 91 -9.77 5.51 -4.43
CA ILE A 91 -10.40 4.81 -5.54
C ILE A 91 -11.90 5.11 -5.46
N TYR A 92 -12.50 5.63 -6.52
CA TYR A 92 -13.92 5.91 -6.63
C TYR A 92 -14.69 4.71 -7.19
N ASP A 93 -15.98 4.62 -6.85
CA ASP A 93 -16.93 3.61 -7.34
C ASP A 93 -17.09 3.60 -8.88
N GLU A 94 -17.88 2.65 -9.40
CA GLU A 94 -18.10 2.50 -10.85
C GLU A 94 -18.82 3.69 -11.49
N GLU A 95 -19.57 4.45 -10.70
CA GLU A 95 -20.22 5.69 -11.12
C GLU A 95 -19.24 6.89 -11.08
N ASN A 96 -18.04 6.70 -10.52
CA ASN A 96 -17.01 7.71 -10.31
C ASN A 96 -17.45 8.87 -9.39
N VAL A 97 -18.35 8.59 -8.45
CA VAL A 97 -18.96 9.59 -7.58
C VAL A 97 -18.45 9.45 -6.16
N SER A 98 -18.52 8.26 -5.59
CA SER A 98 -18.25 8.04 -4.16
C SER A 98 -16.90 7.37 -3.97
N PRO A 99 -16.10 7.78 -2.96
CA PRO A 99 -14.93 7.02 -2.53
C PRO A 99 -15.32 5.57 -2.21
N PHE A 100 -14.65 4.61 -2.81
CA PHE A 100 -14.82 3.18 -2.60
C PHE A 100 -13.71 2.65 -1.67
N ILE A 101 -12.46 3.04 -1.90
CA ILE A 101 -11.30 2.63 -1.09
C ILE A 101 -10.42 3.85 -0.81
N VAL A 102 -9.97 3.99 0.44
CA VAL A 102 -8.93 4.97 0.85
C VAL A 102 -7.71 4.23 1.38
N ILE A 103 -6.54 4.53 0.84
CA ILE A 103 -5.28 3.88 1.23
C ILE A 103 -4.29 4.94 1.68
N GLU A 104 -3.70 4.72 2.85
CA GLU A 104 -2.51 5.42 3.32
C GLU A 104 -1.26 4.63 2.90
N CYS A 105 -0.28 5.29 2.28
CA CYS A 105 1.01 4.71 1.94
C CYS A 105 2.05 5.14 2.97
N LYS A 106 3.04 4.28 3.21
CA LYS A 106 4.27 4.62 3.90
C LYS A 106 5.44 3.94 3.20
N LYS A 107 6.65 4.49 3.37
CA LYS A 107 7.87 3.82 2.92
C LYS A 107 7.94 2.38 3.44
N ASP A 108 8.57 1.49 2.70
CA ASP A 108 8.81 0.12 3.18
C ASP A 108 9.78 0.14 4.39
N GLY A 109 9.68 -0.88 5.22
CA GLY A 109 10.59 -1.09 6.35
C GLY A 109 10.34 -0.20 7.56
N ILE A 110 9.20 0.48 7.65
CA ILE A 110 8.78 1.17 8.88
C ILE A 110 8.54 0.17 10.02
N THR A 111 8.59 0.69 11.25
CA THR A 111 8.31 -0.08 12.46
C THR A 111 6.82 -0.45 12.58
N ASP A 112 6.52 -1.48 13.37
CA ASP A 112 5.13 -1.86 13.68
C ASP A 112 4.34 -0.66 14.24
N ALA A 113 4.96 0.15 15.11
CA ALA A 113 4.30 1.31 15.71
C ALA A 113 3.93 2.37 14.67
N GLU A 114 4.83 2.66 13.71
CA GLU A 114 4.55 3.55 12.58
C GLU A 114 3.47 2.96 11.67
N PHE A 115 3.49 1.65 11.43
CA PHE A 115 2.47 1.00 10.60
C PHE A 115 1.08 1.04 11.25
N GLU A 116 0.99 0.82 12.57
CA GLU A 116 -0.29 0.98 13.30
C GLU A 116 -0.80 2.43 13.27
N GLN A 117 0.08 3.42 13.22
CA GLN A 117 -0.32 4.82 13.02
C GLN A 117 -0.85 5.05 11.62
N ALA A 118 -0.18 4.52 10.59
CA ALA A 118 -0.63 4.60 9.20
C ALA A 118 -2.01 3.93 9.01
N VAL A 119 -2.24 2.76 9.62
CA VAL A 119 -3.55 2.10 9.61
C VAL A 119 -4.64 3.00 10.20
N LYS A 120 -4.37 3.64 11.35
CA LYS A 120 -5.31 4.58 11.97
C LYS A 120 -5.57 5.81 11.11
N GLN A 121 -4.55 6.33 10.42
CA GLN A 121 -4.69 7.44 9.48
C GLN A 121 -5.57 7.03 8.29
N GLY A 122 -5.26 5.91 7.63
CA GLY A 122 -6.04 5.38 6.51
C GLY A 122 -7.50 5.14 6.88
N VAL A 123 -7.76 4.48 8.02
CA VAL A 123 -9.14 4.28 8.52
C VAL A 123 -9.82 5.59 8.86
N GLY A 124 -9.11 6.52 9.51
CA GLY A 124 -9.63 7.85 9.84
C GLY A 124 -10.02 8.65 8.59
N ASN A 125 -9.20 8.60 7.55
CA ASN A 125 -9.45 9.25 6.26
C ASN A 125 -10.61 8.56 5.51
N GLY A 126 -10.66 7.23 5.52
CA GLY A 126 -11.77 6.45 4.98
C GLY A 126 -13.11 6.81 5.63
N ASN A 127 -13.14 6.99 6.95
CA ASN A 127 -14.35 7.44 7.67
C ASN A 127 -14.77 8.87 7.25
N VAL A 128 -13.81 9.79 7.12
CA VAL A 128 -14.11 11.19 6.70
C VAL A 128 -14.67 11.24 5.29
N LEU A 129 -14.11 10.45 4.37
CA LEU A 129 -14.53 10.37 2.99
C LEU A 129 -15.74 9.43 2.76
N ALA A 130 -16.24 8.78 3.82
CA ALA A 130 -17.28 7.76 3.75
C ALA A 130 -16.98 6.63 2.74
N ALA A 131 -15.70 6.25 2.61
CA ALA A 131 -15.30 5.15 1.75
C ALA A 131 -15.83 3.81 2.26
N GLN A 132 -16.00 2.82 1.40
CA GLN A 132 -16.46 1.48 1.83
C GLN A 132 -15.35 0.68 2.52
N TYR A 133 -14.13 0.81 2.03
CA TYR A 133 -12.94 0.17 2.59
C TYR A 133 -11.84 1.19 2.83
N SER A 134 -10.96 0.88 3.78
CA SER A 134 -9.79 1.71 4.05
C SER A 134 -8.65 0.92 4.67
N GLY A 135 -7.43 1.44 4.59
CA GLY A 135 -6.28 0.77 5.16
C GLY A 135 -4.97 1.46 4.88
N ALA A 136 -3.88 0.73 5.10
CA ALA A 136 -2.53 1.21 4.86
C ALA A 136 -1.65 0.17 4.17
N VAL A 137 -0.67 0.65 3.41
CA VAL A 137 0.35 -0.13 2.70
C VAL A 137 1.73 0.44 3.00
N ALA A 138 2.66 -0.43 3.41
CA ALA A 138 4.08 -0.13 3.60
C ALA A 138 4.90 -1.26 2.97
N GLY A 139 5.17 -1.14 1.67
CA GLY A 139 5.79 -2.20 0.86
C GLY A 139 4.97 -3.49 0.87
N SER A 140 5.56 -4.56 1.41
CA SER A 140 4.89 -5.86 1.53
C SER A 140 3.88 -5.94 2.68
N THR A 141 3.96 -5.04 3.66
CA THR A 141 3.03 -4.99 4.79
C THR A 141 1.79 -4.19 4.39
N ARG A 142 0.60 -4.77 4.52
CA ARG A 142 -0.66 -4.08 4.24
C ARG A 142 -1.76 -4.53 5.19
N ARG A 143 -2.71 -3.65 5.48
CA ARG A 143 -3.89 -3.98 6.30
C ARG A 143 -5.07 -3.14 5.86
N PHE A 144 -6.20 -3.80 5.63
CA PHE A 144 -7.44 -3.17 5.19
C PHE A 144 -8.63 -3.59 6.05
N PHE A 145 -9.61 -2.71 6.09
CA PHE A 145 -10.84 -2.87 6.86
C PHE A 145 -12.04 -2.40 6.04
N GLN A 146 -13.19 -2.99 6.33
CA GLN A 146 -14.45 -2.34 6.00
C GLN A 146 -14.66 -1.15 6.95
N THR A 147 -15.16 -0.05 6.42
CA THR A 147 -15.46 1.16 7.19
C THR A 147 -16.39 0.86 8.37
N GLY A 148 -16.05 1.43 9.53
CA GLY A 148 -16.74 1.18 10.79
C GLY A 148 -16.44 -0.17 11.48
N LYS A 149 -15.57 -1.03 10.91
CA LYS A 149 -15.20 -2.33 11.51
C LYS A 149 -13.85 -2.35 12.24
N PHE A 150 -13.06 -1.29 12.09
CA PHE A 150 -11.78 -1.17 12.81
C PHE A 150 -12.02 -0.96 14.31
N ASP A 151 -11.44 -1.83 15.15
CA ASP A 151 -11.40 -1.66 16.60
C ASP A 151 -9.97 -1.33 17.04
N PRO A 152 -9.70 -0.13 17.58
CA PRO A 152 -8.36 0.22 18.06
C PRO A 152 -7.91 -0.62 19.27
N LYS A 153 -8.82 -1.30 19.98
CA LYS A 153 -8.48 -2.22 21.08
C LYS A 153 -8.08 -3.61 20.56
N ASN A 154 -8.63 -4.00 19.40
CA ASN A 154 -8.36 -5.27 18.73
C ASN A 154 -7.96 -5.02 17.26
N PRO A 155 -6.80 -4.39 17.00
CA PRO A 155 -6.45 -3.77 15.70
C PRO A 155 -6.18 -4.77 14.56
N ILE A 156 -6.35 -6.07 14.82
CA ILE A 156 -6.21 -7.16 13.85
C ILE A 156 -7.58 -7.77 13.54
N GLU A 157 -8.54 -7.67 14.45
CA GLU A 157 -9.89 -8.19 14.24
C GLU A 157 -10.56 -7.45 13.07
N ASN A 158 -11.35 -8.17 12.27
CA ASN A 158 -12.02 -7.65 11.06
C ASN A 158 -11.07 -7.16 9.95
N THR A 159 -9.78 -7.49 10.03
CA THR A 159 -8.84 -7.29 8.91
C THR A 159 -9.32 -8.10 7.70
N LEU A 160 -9.35 -7.46 6.54
CA LEU A 160 -9.62 -8.11 5.26
C LEU A 160 -8.38 -8.85 4.76
N SER A 161 -8.56 -9.94 4.00
CA SER A 161 -7.42 -10.62 3.38
C SER A 161 -6.65 -9.70 2.43
N ASP A 162 -7.38 -8.85 1.70
CA ASP A 162 -6.86 -7.76 0.87
C ASP A 162 -8.02 -6.84 0.40
N VAL A 163 -7.70 -5.81 -0.39
CA VAL A 163 -8.72 -5.01 -1.10
C VAL A 163 -9.52 -5.87 -2.10
N PRO A 164 -10.81 -5.55 -2.37
CA PRO A 164 -11.60 -6.27 -3.36
C PRO A 164 -11.03 -6.13 -4.77
N ARG A 165 -11.36 -7.09 -5.66
CA ARG A 165 -11.14 -6.94 -7.09
C ARG A 165 -12.29 -6.11 -7.68
N LYS A 166 -11.98 -5.05 -8.43
CA LYS A 166 -12.95 -4.06 -8.92
C LYS A 166 -13.87 -3.60 -7.79
N TYR A 167 -15.17 -3.51 -8.04
CA TYR A 167 -16.19 -3.12 -7.08
C TYR A 167 -16.84 -4.32 -6.38
N GLY A 168 -16.13 -5.45 -6.34
CA GLY A 168 -16.58 -6.67 -5.68
C GLY A 168 -16.50 -6.62 -4.15
N LYS A 169 -16.61 -7.79 -3.53
CA LYS A 169 -16.39 -7.99 -2.10
C LYS A 169 -14.96 -8.49 -1.86
N PRO A 170 -14.35 -8.15 -0.71
CA PRO A 170 -13.11 -8.77 -0.27
C PRO A 170 -13.27 -10.29 -0.26
N GLU A 171 -12.23 -10.97 -0.70
CA GLU A 171 -12.18 -12.42 -0.65
C GLU A 171 -11.83 -12.87 0.78
N GLU A 172 -12.13 -14.12 1.10
CA GLU A 172 -11.72 -14.70 2.38
C GLU A 172 -10.23 -15.09 2.35
N TRP A 173 -9.75 -15.55 1.19
CA TRP A 173 -8.40 -16.07 1.00
C TRP A 173 -7.69 -15.32 -0.12
N LYS A 174 -6.55 -14.71 0.20
CA LYS A 174 -5.74 -13.96 -0.77
C LYS A 174 -5.05 -14.87 -1.79
N TYR A 175 -4.49 -16.00 -1.37
CA TYR A 175 -3.64 -16.83 -2.22
C TYR A 175 -4.38 -18.04 -2.79
N ARG A 176 -4.11 -18.33 -4.07
CA ARG A 176 -4.74 -19.40 -4.84
C ARG A 176 -3.69 -20.20 -5.61
N LYS A 177 -3.52 -21.47 -5.24
CA LYS A 177 -2.56 -22.35 -5.90
C LYS A 177 -2.88 -22.50 -7.39
N GLY A 178 -1.88 -22.27 -8.24
CA GLY A 178 -1.97 -22.33 -9.71
C GLY A 178 -2.52 -21.08 -10.39
N ASP A 179 -2.88 -20.03 -9.64
CA ASP A 179 -3.36 -18.76 -10.20
C ASP A 179 -2.17 -17.85 -10.56
N SER A 180 -2.11 -17.37 -11.80
CA SER A 180 -0.95 -16.58 -12.27
C SER A 180 -0.76 -15.24 -11.56
N GLN A 181 -1.80 -14.70 -10.91
CA GLN A 181 -1.72 -13.43 -10.17
C GLN A 181 -1.74 -13.62 -8.65
N TRP A 182 -2.33 -14.73 -8.18
CA TRP A 182 -2.62 -14.97 -6.77
C TRP A 182 -1.93 -16.20 -6.18
N ASP A 183 -1.12 -16.92 -6.93
CA ASP A 183 -0.24 -17.94 -6.35
C ASP A 183 0.93 -17.29 -5.59
N LEU A 184 1.62 -18.11 -4.80
CA LEU A 184 2.87 -17.73 -4.19
C LEU A 184 3.91 -17.47 -5.27
N ARG A 185 4.61 -16.34 -5.16
CA ARG A 185 5.75 -16.03 -6.02
C ARG A 185 7.05 -16.51 -5.38
N GLU A 186 8.02 -16.83 -6.22
CA GLU A 186 9.39 -16.95 -5.77
C GLU A 186 9.89 -15.58 -5.27
N VAL A 187 10.66 -15.60 -4.19
CA VAL A 187 11.27 -14.42 -3.56
C VAL A 187 12.79 -14.59 -3.57
N THR A 188 13.52 -13.49 -3.63
CA THR A 188 14.99 -13.54 -3.54
C THR A 188 15.43 -13.89 -2.12
N THR A 189 16.70 -14.30 -1.95
CA THR A 189 17.25 -14.56 -0.61
C THR A 189 17.27 -13.29 0.24
N GLU A 190 17.52 -12.14 -0.40
CA GLU A 190 17.56 -10.82 0.22
C GLU A 190 16.17 -10.39 0.69
N GLU A 191 15.13 -10.59 -0.14
CA GLU A 191 13.74 -10.39 0.25
C GLU A 191 13.37 -11.28 1.45
N LEU A 192 13.72 -12.57 1.39
CA LEU A 192 13.42 -13.52 2.46
C LEU A 192 14.10 -13.13 3.79
N LYS A 193 15.38 -12.74 3.75
CA LYS A 193 16.10 -12.23 4.94
C LYS A 193 15.44 -10.98 5.51
N THR A 194 14.97 -10.08 4.65
CA THR A 194 14.28 -8.85 5.07
C THR A 194 12.96 -9.17 5.76
N ILE A 195 12.17 -10.10 5.21
CA ILE A 195 10.92 -10.58 5.82
C ILE A 195 11.20 -11.24 7.18
N LEU A 196 12.18 -12.14 7.25
CA LEU A 196 12.57 -12.80 8.51
C LEU A 196 13.03 -11.79 9.57
N ALA A 197 13.82 -10.78 9.19
CA ALA A 197 14.24 -9.72 10.10
C ALA A 197 13.05 -8.91 10.62
N LYS A 198 12.06 -8.58 9.77
CA LYS A 198 10.81 -7.93 10.19
C LYS A 198 10.05 -8.79 11.20
N CYS A 199 9.82 -10.07 10.90
CA CYS A 199 9.17 -11.00 11.81
C CYS A 199 9.89 -11.06 13.18
N HIS A 200 11.21 -11.18 13.16
CA HIS A 200 12.03 -11.15 14.37
C HIS A 200 11.79 -9.86 15.17
N GLN A 201 11.83 -8.68 14.54
CA GLN A 201 11.61 -7.41 15.22
C GLN A 201 10.21 -7.29 15.82
N SER A 202 9.17 -7.71 15.10
CA SER A 202 7.79 -7.68 15.59
C SER A 202 7.57 -8.61 16.79
N ILE A 203 8.22 -9.78 16.79
CA ILE A 203 8.19 -10.71 17.93
C ILE A 203 9.02 -10.14 19.10
N TRP A 204 10.22 -9.66 18.83
CA TRP A 204 11.18 -9.14 19.81
C TRP A 204 10.69 -7.88 20.54
N ARG A 205 9.86 -7.06 19.87
CA ARG A 205 9.28 -5.79 20.39
C ARG A 205 10.31 -4.88 21.05
N GLY A 206 11.50 -4.77 20.46
CA GLY A 206 12.59 -3.95 20.99
C GLY A 206 13.12 -4.38 22.37
N GLY A 207 13.12 -5.69 22.66
CA GLY A 207 13.62 -6.26 23.92
C GLY A 207 12.57 -6.38 25.03
N ARG A 208 11.30 -6.11 24.72
CA ARG A 208 10.19 -6.26 25.67
C ARG A 208 9.74 -7.71 25.86
N ARG A 209 10.17 -8.63 25.00
CA ARG A 209 9.99 -10.07 25.18
C ARG A 209 11.33 -10.74 25.45
N ASN A 210 11.32 -11.71 26.34
CA ASN A 210 12.48 -12.56 26.56
C ASN A 210 12.75 -13.37 25.27
N PRO A 211 13.98 -13.41 24.73
CA PRO A 211 14.34 -14.22 23.56
C PRO A 211 13.82 -15.67 23.61
N ALA A 212 13.91 -16.31 24.77
CA ALA A 212 13.50 -17.70 24.95
C ALA A 212 11.97 -17.89 24.83
N GLU A 213 11.18 -16.87 25.20
CA GLU A 213 9.72 -16.87 25.04
C GLU A 213 9.30 -16.40 23.64
N ALA A 214 10.07 -15.49 23.05
CA ALA A 214 9.83 -14.93 21.71
C ALA A 214 9.99 -15.98 20.61
N PHE A 215 10.96 -16.90 20.74
CA PHE A 215 11.30 -17.90 19.72
C PHE A 215 11.12 -19.34 20.20
N GLY A 216 10.32 -19.58 21.24
CA GLY A 216 10.15 -20.92 21.83
C GLY A 216 9.62 -21.99 20.87
N GLU A 217 8.93 -21.60 19.78
CA GLU A 217 8.47 -22.53 18.73
C GLU A 217 9.58 -22.93 17.73
N VAL A 218 10.73 -22.26 17.76
CA VAL A 218 11.87 -22.45 16.85
C VAL A 218 13.04 -23.19 17.53
N ALA A 219 12.89 -23.54 18.82
CA ALA A 219 13.89 -24.18 19.66
C ALA A 219 13.77 -25.72 19.65
#